data_AF-A0A0L0N902-F1
#
_entry.id   AF-A0A0L0N902-F1
#
_cell.length_a   1.000
_cell.length_b   1.000
_cell.length_c   1.000
_cell.angle_alpha   90.00
_cell.angle_beta   90.00
_cell.angle_gamma   90.00
#
_symmetry.space_group_name_H-M   'P 1'
#
loop_
_entity.id
_entity.type
_entity.pdbx_description
1 polymer ?
#
loop_
_entity_poly.entity_id
_entity_poly.type
_entity_poly.pdbx_seq_one_letter_code
_entity_poly.pdbx_strand_id
1 'polypeptide(L)'
;MRPTQALSVGRYRHLKLTTKDVGKGFYKGNRTGSMGRHTKYGGYLIDWSKVRTYTVPDLKDFKVGPPGGAWRDDGKLTLTQLTPFVSRQVKAQPGDYKGLQKGPQDPYFYVEQWKRFNGVD
;
A
#
# COMPACT_ATOMS: atom_id res chain seq x y z
N MET A 1 37.92 -2.55 -33.26
CA MET A 1 37.52 -1.33 -32.52
C MET A 1 36.01 -1.26 -32.43
N ARG A 2 35.43 -0.99 -31.24
CA ARG A 2 34.01 -0.66 -31.12
C ARG A 2 33.85 0.86 -31.27
N PRO A 3 32.92 1.38 -32.09
CA PRO A 3 32.76 2.81 -32.27
C PRO A 3 32.32 3.47 -30.95
N THR A 4 32.82 4.67 -30.69
CA THR A 4 32.47 5.46 -29.50
C THR A 4 31.01 5.91 -29.55
N GLN A 5 30.44 6.23 -28.38
CA GLN A 5 29.01 6.55 -28.23
C GLN A 5 28.54 7.71 -29.12
N ALA A 6 29.42 8.69 -29.37
CA ALA A 6 29.18 9.82 -30.29
C ALA A 6 29.19 9.44 -31.78
N LEU A 7 29.69 8.26 -32.16
CA LEU A 7 29.67 7.76 -33.54
C LEU A 7 28.45 6.85 -33.82
N SER A 8 27.63 6.57 -32.80
CA SER A 8 26.39 5.79 -32.91
C SER A 8 25.14 6.66 -33.13
N VAL A 9 25.32 7.94 -33.48
CA VAL A 9 24.28 9.00 -33.56
C VAL A 9 23.04 8.60 -34.38
N GLY A 10 23.21 7.79 -35.42
CA GLY A 10 22.09 7.26 -36.22
C GLY A 10 21.08 6.41 -35.43
N ARG A 11 21.50 5.79 -34.31
CA ARG A 11 20.61 4.99 -33.44
C ARG A 11 19.83 5.84 -32.43
N TYR A 12 20.35 6.99 -32.01
CA TYR A 12 19.72 7.85 -31.00
C TYR A 12 18.44 8.52 -31.53
N ARG A 13 18.39 8.80 -32.84
CA ARG A 13 17.21 9.40 -33.51
C ARG A 13 15.96 8.52 -33.50
N HIS A 14 16.11 7.20 -33.30
CA HIS A 14 14.98 6.26 -33.26
C HIS A 14 14.54 5.90 -31.84
N LEU A 15 15.17 6.48 -30.80
CA LEU A 15 14.73 6.32 -29.42
C LEU A 15 13.52 7.21 -29.14
N LYS A 16 12.69 6.78 -28.19
CA LYS A 16 11.52 7.57 -27.76
C LYS A 16 11.97 8.81 -27.01
N LEU A 17 11.43 9.96 -27.41
CA LEU A 17 11.76 11.25 -26.79
C LEU A 17 11.39 11.30 -25.30
N THR A 18 12.32 11.85 -24.53
CA THR A 18 12.21 12.15 -23.11
C THR A 18 12.28 13.66 -22.87
N THR A 19 11.92 14.08 -21.66
CA THR A 19 11.89 15.50 -21.27
C THR A 19 13.27 16.15 -21.24
N LYS A 20 14.35 15.37 -21.36
CA LYS A 20 15.74 15.85 -21.29
C LYS A 20 16.44 15.86 -22.64
N ASP A 21 15.79 15.36 -23.70
CA ASP A 21 16.38 15.30 -25.03
C ASP A 21 16.14 16.60 -25.83
N VAL A 22 15.11 17.38 -25.47
CA VAL A 22 14.67 18.58 -26.21
C VAL A 22 14.38 19.73 -25.25
N GLY A 23 14.56 20.96 -25.74
CA GLY A 23 14.31 22.19 -24.99
C GLY A 23 12.83 22.61 -24.93
N LYS A 24 12.58 23.90 -25.15
CA LYS A 24 11.26 24.54 -24.95
C LYS A 24 10.18 23.90 -25.84
N GLY A 25 8.97 23.77 -25.30
CA GLY A 25 7.77 23.31 -26.03
C GLY A 25 7.46 21.83 -25.90
N PHE A 26 8.40 20.99 -25.46
CA PHE A 26 8.15 19.58 -25.19
C PHE A 26 7.88 19.34 -23.71
N TYR A 27 6.61 19.07 -23.35
CA TYR A 27 6.22 18.66 -22.01
C TYR A 27 5.73 17.21 -21.99
N LYS A 28 6.21 16.42 -21.04
CA LYS A 28 5.78 15.04 -20.83
C LYS A 28 5.66 14.78 -19.32
N GLY A 29 4.45 14.42 -18.88
CA GLY A 29 4.16 14.18 -17.47
C GLY A 29 4.61 12.80 -16.96
N ASN A 30 4.70 12.67 -15.64
CA ASN A 30 5.12 11.44 -14.94
C ASN A 30 3.95 10.69 -14.28
N ARG A 31 2.73 10.80 -14.84
CA ARG A 31 1.51 10.16 -14.32
C ARG A 31 1.17 10.51 -12.86
N THR A 32 1.49 11.73 -12.43
CA THR A 32 1.11 12.24 -11.10
C THR A 32 -0.40 12.41 -10.94
N GLY A 33 -1.18 12.40 -12.03
CA GLY A 33 -2.63 12.62 -12.03
C GLY A 33 -2.98 14.10 -12.11
N SER A 34 -4.22 14.42 -12.52
CA SER A 34 -4.71 15.81 -12.55
C SER A 34 -5.34 16.17 -11.21
N MET A 35 -4.72 17.09 -10.46
CA MET A 35 -5.20 17.53 -9.14
C MET A 35 -6.08 18.78 -9.22
N GLY A 36 -6.57 19.13 -10.42
CA GLY A 36 -7.22 20.42 -10.65
C GLY A 36 -7.35 20.75 -12.13
N ARG A 37 -7.28 22.04 -12.46
CA ARG A 37 -7.44 22.55 -13.82
C ARG A 37 -6.56 23.78 -14.08
N HIS A 38 -6.05 23.91 -15.31
CA HIS A 38 -5.38 25.12 -15.77
C HIS A 38 -6.36 26.30 -15.92
N THR A 39 -5.90 27.49 -15.57
CA THR A 39 -6.62 28.75 -15.80
C THR A 39 -6.32 29.29 -17.20
N LYS A 40 -7.14 30.24 -17.68
CA LYS A 40 -6.93 30.87 -18.99
C LYS A 40 -5.60 31.64 -19.10
N TYR A 41 -5.03 32.04 -17.96
CA TYR A 41 -3.82 32.86 -17.87
C TYR A 41 -2.56 32.04 -17.50
N GLY A 42 -2.61 30.71 -17.64
CA GLY A 42 -1.45 29.83 -17.40
C GLY A 42 -1.23 29.41 -15.95
N GLY A 43 -2.03 29.90 -14.99
CA GLY A 43 -2.06 29.38 -13.61
C GLY A 43 -2.73 28.01 -13.49
N TYR A 44 -2.73 27.43 -12.28
CA TYR A 44 -3.38 26.15 -11.98
C TYR A 44 -4.22 26.26 -10.70
N LEU A 45 -5.49 25.85 -10.77
CA LEU A 45 -6.41 25.81 -9.63
C LEU A 45 -6.56 24.37 -9.14
N ILE A 46 -6.30 24.15 -7.85
CA ILE A 46 -6.37 22.83 -7.20
C ILE A 46 -7.82 22.50 -6.86
N ASP A 47 -8.23 21.27 -7.20
CA ASP A 47 -9.50 20.67 -6.81
C ASP A 47 -9.23 19.67 -5.68
N TRP A 48 -9.53 20.07 -4.45
CA TRP A 48 -9.25 19.28 -3.24
C TRP A 48 -9.97 17.92 -3.24
N SER A 49 -11.06 17.76 -3.99
CA SER A 49 -11.75 16.47 -4.11
C SER A 49 -10.92 15.39 -4.84
N LYS A 50 -9.96 15.82 -5.68
CA LYS A 50 -9.06 14.93 -6.43
C LYS A 50 -7.72 14.70 -5.74
N VAL A 51 -7.42 15.47 -4.69
CA VAL A 51 -6.18 15.35 -3.93
C VAL A 51 -6.25 14.08 -3.10
N ARG A 52 -5.32 13.15 -3.35
CA ARG A 52 -5.23 11.89 -2.60
C ARG A 52 -4.71 12.15 -1.19
N THR A 53 -5.41 11.63 -0.19
CA THR A 53 -4.99 11.63 1.21
C THR A 53 -4.64 10.21 1.65
N TYR A 54 -3.68 10.09 2.56
CA TYR A 54 -3.35 8.82 3.20
C TYR A 54 -3.84 8.87 4.64
N THR A 55 -4.95 8.17 4.92
CA THR A 55 -5.53 8.13 6.26
C THR A 55 -4.70 7.23 7.16
N VAL A 56 -4.09 7.81 8.19
CA VAL A 56 -3.31 7.10 9.19
C VAL A 56 -4.15 6.95 10.46
N PRO A 57 -4.42 5.72 10.96
CA PRO A 57 -5.12 5.54 12.23
C PRO A 57 -4.26 5.98 13.41
N ASP A 58 -4.86 6.22 14.58
CA ASP A 58 -4.07 6.46 15.80
C ASP A 58 -3.32 5.18 16.21
N LEU A 59 -2.01 5.30 16.40
CA LEU A 59 -1.11 4.18 16.67
C LEU A 59 -0.64 4.11 18.13
N LYS A 60 -1.00 5.10 18.97
CA LYS A 60 -0.46 5.22 20.34
C LYS A 60 -0.79 4.02 21.25
N ASP A 61 -1.99 3.46 21.10
CA ASP A 61 -2.50 2.36 21.94
C ASP A 61 -2.63 1.02 21.21
N PHE A 62 -2.03 0.90 20.02
CA PHE A 62 -2.10 -0.31 19.21
C PHE A 62 -1.26 -1.44 19.81
N LYS A 63 -1.82 -2.17 20.77
CA LYS A 63 -1.17 -3.35 21.29
C LYS A 63 -2.11 -4.55 21.53
N VAL A 64 -1.66 -5.74 21.14
CA VAL A 64 -2.43 -6.98 21.07
C VAL A 64 -1.66 -8.03 21.86
N GLY A 65 -2.19 -8.48 23.00
CA GLY A 65 -1.60 -9.53 23.83
C GLY A 65 -2.49 -10.78 23.89
N PRO A 66 -1.92 -12.00 24.02
CA PRO A 66 -2.70 -13.23 24.16
C PRO A 66 -3.42 -13.29 25.52
N PRO A 67 -4.48 -14.12 25.65
CA PRO A 67 -5.12 -14.39 26.94
C PRO A 67 -4.19 -15.28 27.79
N GLY A 68 -3.31 -14.67 28.58
CA GLY A 68 -2.34 -15.37 29.41
C GLY A 68 -1.01 -14.62 29.44
N GLY A 69 -0.94 -13.59 30.28
CA GLY A 69 0.22 -12.72 30.41
C GLY A 69 1.47 -13.46 30.89
N ALA A 70 2.60 -13.20 30.24
CA ALA A 70 3.92 -13.51 30.78
C ALA A 70 4.47 -12.26 31.49
N TRP A 71 4.60 -12.36 32.81
CA TRP A 71 5.16 -11.34 33.68
C TRP A 71 6.66 -11.20 33.43
N ARG A 72 7.14 -9.96 33.31
CA ARG A 72 8.56 -9.61 33.46
C ARG A 72 8.72 -8.77 34.73
N ASP A 73 9.88 -8.89 35.36
CA ASP A 73 10.18 -8.45 36.73
C ASP A 73 10.24 -6.92 36.92
N ASP A 74 9.94 -6.11 35.89
CA ASP A 74 10.01 -4.64 35.89
C ASP A 74 8.65 -3.94 36.07
N GLY A 75 7.56 -4.68 36.23
CA GLY A 75 6.23 -4.14 36.55
C GLY A 75 5.60 -3.26 35.46
N LYS A 76 6.16 -3.25 34.24
CA LYS A 76 5.68 -2.38 33.14
C LYS A 76 5.13 -3.23 31.99
N LEU A 77 3.80 -3.24 31.87
CA LEU A 77 3.06 -4.02 30.88
C LEU A 77 3.31 -3.49 29.45
N THR A 78 4.36 -3.97 28.78
CA THR A 78 4.62 -3.65 27.38
C THR A 78 3.82 -4.61 26.49
N LEU A 79 2.55 -4.26 26.35
CA LEU A 79 1.57 -4.86 25.46
C LEU A 79 2.21 -5.01 24.05
N THR A 80 2.29 -6.24 23.53
CA THR A 80 3.01 -6.57 22.28
C THR A 80 2.37 -5.86 21.09
N GLN A 81 3.11 -4.91 20.53
CA GLN A 81 2.74 -4.16 19.33
C GLN A 81 2.70 -5.12 18.13
N LEU A 82 1.68 -5.02 17.26
CA LEU A 82 1.72 -5.68 15.96
C LEU A 82 2.89 -5.08 15.16
N THR A 83 3.87 -5.92 14.83
CA THR A 83 5.06 -5.54 14.06
C THR A 83 5.03 -6.23 12.69
N PRO A 84 5.79 -5.75 11.69
CA PRO A 84 5.90 -6.45 10.40
C PRO A 84 6.60 -7.83 10.51
N PHE A 85 7.02 -8.23 11.71
CA PHE A 85 7.70 -9.49 11.97
C PHE A 85 6.95 -10.34 13.00
N VAL A 86 7.08 -11.66 12.86
CA VAL A 86 6.57 -12.66 13.80
C VAL A 86 7.76 -13.48 14.29
N SER A 87 7.76 -13.89 15.56
CA SER A 87 8.84 -14.73 16.09
C SER A 87 8.86 -16.08 15.38
N ARG A 88 10.06 -16.62 15.12
CA ARG A 88 10.23 -17.93 14.46
C ARG A 88 9.71 -19.11 15.28
N GLN A 89 9.41 -18.88 16.56
CA GLN A 89 8.82 -19.87 17.46
C GLN A 89 7.32 -20.08 17.18
N VAL A 90 6.63 -19.05 16.66
CA VAL A 90 5.23 -19.16 16.25
C VAL A 90 5.16 -19.95 14.94
N LYS A 91 4.54 -21.13 14.99
CA LYS A 91 4.32 -21.96 13.80
C LYS A 91 3.19 -21.36 12.96
N ALA A 92 3.40 -21.27 11.65
CA ALA A 92 2.33 -20.91 10.72
C ALA A 92 1.21 -21.96 10.77
N GLN A 93 -0.03 -21.53 10.98
CA GLN A 93 -1.20 -22.40 10.96
C GLN A 93 -2.09 -22.01 9.78
N PRO A 94 -2.38 -22.93 8.83
CA PRO A 94 -3.37 -22.69 7.79
C PRO A 94 -4.78 -22.73 8.41
N GLY A 95 -5.70 -21.93 7.86
CA GLY A 95 -7.10 -22.00 8.27
C GLY A 95 -7.73 -23.35 7.93
N ASP A 96 -8.56 -23.88 8.83
CA ASP A 96 -9.30 -25.11 8.59
C ASP A 96 -10.66 -24.78 7.97
N TYR A 97 -10.81 -25.10 6.67
CA TYR A 97 -12.04 -24.89 5.90
C TYR A 97 -12.51 -26.20 5.25
N LYS A 98 -12.21 -27.34 5.87
CA LYS A 98 -12.64 -28.66 5.35
C LYS A 98 -14.16 -28.75 5.25
N GLY A 99 -14.64 -29.31 4.14
CA GLY A 99 -16.07 -29.46 3.88
C GLY A 99 -16.77 -28.21 3.33
N LEU A 100 -16.08 -27.06 3.27
CA LEU A 100 -16.61 -25.85 2.66
C LEU A 100 -16.21 -25.78 1.18
N GLN A 101 -17.18 -25.92 0.28
CA GLN A 101 -16.91 -25.86 -1.17
C GLN A 101 -16.24 -24.54 -1.60
N LYS A 102 -16.55 -23.44 -0.89
CA LYS A 102 -15.98 -22.10 -1.15
C LYS A 102 -14.88 -21.70 -0.15
N GLY A 103 -14.49 -22.61 0.74
CA GLY A 103 -13.45 -22.38 1.74
C GLY A 103 -13.70 -21.10 2.57
N PRO A 104 -12.71 -20.19 2.70
CA PRO A 104 -12.82 -18.96 3.50
C PRO A 104 -13.85 -17.95 2.97
N GLN A 105 -14.30 -18.11 1.72
CA GLN A 105 -15.28 -17.21 1.10
C GLN A 105 -16.71 -17.76 1.16
N ASP A 106 -16.93 -18.84 1.93
CA ASP A 106 -18.26 -19.41 2.06
C ASP A 106 -19.20 -18.47 2.84
N PRO A 107 -20.34 -18.06 2.24
CA PRO A 107 -21.23 -17.07 2.86
C PRO A 107 -22.01 -17.64 4.05
N TYR A 108 -22.33 -18.94 4.06
CA TYR A 108 -23.04 -19.55 5.19
C TYR A 108 -22.13 -19.61 6.41
N PHE A 109 -20.86 -19.96 6.20
CA PHE A 109 -19.85 -19.94 7.26
C PHE A 109 -19.68 -18.55 7.88
N TYR A 110 -19.61 -17.50 7.05
CA TYR A 110 -19.53 -16.12 7.54
C TYR A 110 -20.75 -15.76 8.41
N VAL A 111 -21.96 -16.05 7.95
CA VAL A 111 -23.20 -15.76 8.70
C VAL A 111 -23.25 -16.54 10.00
N GLU A 112 -22.82 -17.81 10.02
CA GLU A 112 -22.73 -18.58 11.26
C GLU A 112 -21.73 -17.97 12.24
N GLN A 113 -20.56 -17.54 11.79
CA GLN A 113 -19.59 -16.86 12.65
C GLN A 113 -20.16 -15.55 13.19
N TRP A 114 -20.79 -14.74 12.34
CA TRP A 114 -21.44 -13.52 12.78
C TRP A 114 -22.50 -13.78 13.86
N LYS A 115 -23.39 -14.75 13.67
CA LYS A 115 -24.38 -15.15 14.69
C LYS A 115 -23.74 -15.57 16.01
N ARG A 116 -22.60 -16.26 15.96
CA ARG A 116 -21.87 -16.75 17.14
C ARG A 116 -21.20 -15.62 17.92
N PHE A 117 -20.63 -14.63 17.23
CA PHE A 117 -19.80 -13.60 17.87
C PHE A 117 -20.54 -12.29 18.09
N ASN A 118 -21.31 -11.82 17.11
CA ASN A 118 -21.90 -10.48 17.06
C ASN A 118 -23.35 -10.50 16.56
N GLY A 119 -24.15 -11.50 16.94
CA GLY A 119 -25.53 -11.69 16.43
C GLY A 119 -26.54 -10.58 16.77
N VAL A 120 -26.07 -9.46 17.29
CA VAL A 120 -26.82 -8.26 17.65
C VAL A 120 -25.98 -7.06 17.22
N ASP A 121 -25.99 -6.74 15.93
CA ASP A 121 -25.46 -5.48 15.38
C ASP A 121 -26.62 -4.55 15.02
#